data_AF-A0A518FH46-F1
#
_entry.id   AF-A0A518FH46-F1
#
_cell.length_a   1.000
_cell.length_b   1.000
_cell.length_c   1.000
_cell.angle_alpha   90.00
_cell.angle_beta   90.00
_cell.angle_gamma   90.00
#
_symmetry.space_group_name_H-M   'P 1'
#
loop_
_entity.id
_entity.type
_entity.pdbx_description
1 polymer ?
#
loop_
_entity_poly.entity_id
_entity_poly.type
_entity_poly.pdbx_seq_one_letter_code
_entity_poly.pdbx_strand_id
1 'polypeptide(L)'
;MILTASNIGSLPAPSDSQWLRFTEHILNVHSWYKHLALMNGGEFVVILSPYAGEEYPTKYPALPYGNTVEGYRKAFGHLDYLYRFESDESFDGDTRHAPELDSEVLEACRFVVYPFVSQEIYWSVHKDAVAQIRQGVEHPRAKAILAAYDAESQMNECWQALSRADIDFVLAVTRSDNSCLESIPEHIQRFLELEENARQRFIALSHPERNRVRSCVAQVRGWIEQCQNSS
;
A
#
# COMPACT_ATOMS: atom_id res chain seq x y z
N MET A 1 3.43 -0.67 -27.56
CA MET A 1 3.12 -2.11 -27.77
C MET A 1 1.90 -2.40 -26.93
N ILE A 2 0.89 -3.07 -27.49
CA ILE A 2 -0.30 -3.49 -26.73
C ILE A 2 0.00 -4.85 -26.11
N LEU A 3 -0.17 -4.99 -24.80
CA LEU A 3 -0.11 -6.28 -24.11
C LEU A 3 -1.47 -6.97 -24.17
N THR A 4 -1.48 -8.14 -24.79
CA THR A 4 -2.65 -9.02 -24.91
C THR A 4 -2.50 -10.25 -24.01
N ALA A 5 -3.59 -10.99 -23.80
CA ALA A 5 -3.58 -12.27 -23.08
C ALA A 5 -2.58 -13.27 -23.70
N SER A 6 -2.43 -13.28 -25.03
CA SER A 6 -1.44 -14.13 -25.73
C SER A 6 0.00 -13.71 -25.43
N ASN A 7 0.29 -12.40 -25.36
CA ASN A 7 1.62 -11.93 -24.99
C ASN A 7 1.97 -12.35 -23.55
N ILE A 8 1.02 -12.20 -22.62
CA ILE A 8 1.16 -12.62 -21.22
C ILE A 8 1.37 -14.14 -21.13
N GLY A 9 0.55 -14.92 -21.83
CA GLY A 9 0.62 -16.39 -21.86
C GLY A 9 1.94 -16.94 -22.40
N SER A 10 2.64 -16.19 -23.26
CA SER A 10 3.94 -16.57 -23.82
C SER A 10 5.13 -16.35 -22.88
N LEU A 11 4.97 -15.60 -21.80
CA LEU A 11 6.06 -15.29 -20.87
C LEU A 11 6.27 -16.41 -19.84
N PRO A 12 7.50 -16.59 -19.32
CA PRO A 12 7.78 -17.57 -18.28
C PRO A 12 6.89 -17.39 -17.04
N ALA A 13 6.28 -18.48 -16.57
CA ALA A 13 5.49 -18.50 -15.35
C ALA A 13 6.33 -18.10 -14.13
N PRO A 14 5.87 -17.13 -13.31
CA PRO A 14 6.52 -16.84 -12.04
C PRO A 14 6.37 -18.01 -11.07
N SER A 15 7.44 -18.32 -10.35
CA SER A 15 7.41 -19.26 -9.22
C SER A 15 6.57 -18.72 -8.05
N ASP A 16 6.13 -19.62 -7.17
CA ASP A 16 5.44 -19.25 -5.92
C ASP A 16 6.21 -18.21 -5.09
N SER A 17 7.55 -18.37 -5.05
CA SER A 17 8.41 -17.47 -4.30
C SER A 17 8.48 -16.06 -4.93
N GLN A 18 8.38 -15.96 -6.26
CA GLN A 18 8.32 -14.69 -6.98
C GLN A 18 6.99 -14.00 -6.73
N TRP A 19 5.87 -14.73 -6.80
CA TRP A 19 4.54 -14.21 -6.46
C TRP A 19 4.47 -13.68 -5.03
N LEU A 20 4.98 -14.44 -4.06
CA LEU A 20 4.99 -14.01 -2.66
C LEU A 20 5.82 -12.73 -2.46
N ARG A 21 7.04 -12.69 -3.01
CA ARG A 21 7.91 -11.50 -2.90
C ARG A 21 7.30 -10.29 -3.60
N PHE A 22 6.70 -10.47 -4.77
CA PHE A 22 6.09 -9.38 -5.53
C PHE A 22 4.85 -8.83 -4.83
N THR A 23 4.02 -9.69 -4.24
CA THR A 23 2.86 -9.28 -3.44
C THR A 23 3.30 -8.44 -2.23
N GLU A 24 4.33 -8.90 -1.50
CA GLU A 24 4.87 -8.14 -0.38
C GLU A 24 5.59 -6.86 -0.83
N HIS A 25 6.18 -6.84 -2.02
CA HIS A 25 6.74 -5.63 -2.60
C HIS A 25 5.64 -4.58 -2.83
N ILE A 26 4.58 -4.91 -3.59
CA ILE A 26 3.43 -4.02 -3.78
C ILE A 26 2.91 -3.49 -2.44
N LEU A 27 2.73 -4.35 -1.44
CA LEU A 27 2.16 -3.95 -0.16
C LEU A 27 3.01 -2.98 0.68
N ASN A 28 4.31 -2.84 0.39
CA ASN A 28 5.24 -2.15 1.30
C ASN A 28 6.05 -1.04 0.65
N VAL A 29 6.08 -0.96 -0.68
CA VAL A 29 7.15 -0.22 -1.34
C VAL A 29 6.82 1.24 -1.71
N HIS A 30 5.52 1.56 -1.78
CA HIS A 30 5.09 2.87 -2.27
C HIS A 30 4.73 3.80 -1.12
N SER A 31 5.68 4.68 -0.81
CA SER A 31 5.42 5.82 0.07
C SER A 31 4.28 6.71 -0.43
N TRP A 32 3.94 6.64 -1.72
CA TRP A 32 2.86 7.40 -2.32
C TRP A 32 1.45 6.86 -2.05
N TYR A 33 1.30 5.62 -1.53
CA TYR A 33 -0.02 5.08 -1.19
C TYR A 33 -0.81 6.00 -0.25
N LYS A 34 -0.14 6.66 0.68
CA LYS A 34 -0.78 7.61 1.60
C LYS A 34 -1.43 8.82 0.90
N HIS A 35 -1.13 9.05 -0.37
CA HIS A 35 -1.69 10.11 -1.21
C HIS A 35 -2.82 9.66 -2.14
N LEU A 36 -3.12 8.36 -2.22
CA LEU A 36 -4.27 7.86 -2.97
C LEU A 36 -5.57 8.48 -2.45
N ALA A 37 -6.48 8.84 -3.35
CA ALA A 37 -7.75 9.44 -2.99
C ALA A 37 -8.52 8.53 -2.00
N LEU A 38 -8.93 9.08 -0.86
CA LEU A 38 -9.63 8.27 0.15
C LEU A 38 -10.99 7.75 -0.36
N MET A 39 -11.67 8.51 -1.22
CA MET A 39 -13.02 8.16 -1.68
C MET A 39 -13.02 7.06 -2.75
N ASN A 40 -12.09 7.12 -3.69
CA ASN A 40 -12.09 6.26 -4.88
C ASN A 40 -10.91 5.29 -4.92
N GLY A 41 -9.90 5.47 -4.06
CA GLY A 41 -8.62 4.77 -4.14
C GLY A 41 -7.82 5.20 -5.38
N GLY A 42 -6.87 4.34 -5.78
CA GLY A 42 -6.23 4.37 -7.09
C GLY A 42 -6.37 3.02 -7.76
N GLU A 43 -6.30 2.99 -9.09
CA GLU A 43 -6.36 1.75 -9.85
C GLU A 43 -4.96 1.13 -9.98
N PHE A 44 -4.90 -0.19 -9.84
CA PHE A 44 -3.71 -1.00 -10.00
C PHE A 44 -3.99 -2.11 -10.99
N VAL A 45 -2.97 -2.45 -11.78
CA VAL A 45 -3.01 -3.61 -12.68
C VAL A 45 -1.74 -4.42 -12.44
N VAL A 46 -1.88 -5.71 -12.15
CA VAL A 46 -0.74 -6.62 -12.03
C VAL A 46 -0.67 -7.51 -13.27
N ILE A 47 0.48 -7.61 -13.92
CA ILE A 47 0.63 -8.29 -15.21
C ILE A 47 1.96 -9.03 -15.32
N LEU A 48 2.10 -9.86 -16.36
CA LEU A 48 3.42 -10.23 -16.87
C LEU A 48 3.83 -9.27 -17.98
N SER A 49 4.99 -8.66 -17.84
CA SER A 49 5.56 -7.73 -18.82
C SER A 49 6.90 -8.26 -19.35
N PRO A 50 7.14 -8.23 -20.69
CA PRO A 50 8.47 -8.51 -21.22
C PRO A 50 9.48 -7.46 -20.77
N TYR A 51 9.02 -6.27 -20.37
CA TYR A 51 9.84 -5.15 -19.91
C TYR A 51 10.02 -5.11 -18.38
N ALA A 52 9.51 -6.12 -17.66
CA ALA A 52 9.61 -6.19 -16.21
C ALA A 52 11.07 -6.02 -15.73
N GLY A 53 11.27 -5.02 -14.88
CA GLY A 53 12.56 -4.64 -14.31
C GLY A 53 13.39 -3.65 -15.14
N GLU A 54 12.96 -3.29 -16.35
CA GLU A 54 13.63 -2.28 -17.17
C GLU A 54 13.47 -0.88 -16.55
N GLU A 55 14.59 -0.16 -16.42
CA GLU A 55 14.64 1.17 -15.79
C GLU A 55 14.18 1.23 -14.33
N TYR A 56 14.08 0.09 -13.65
CA TYR A 56 13.78 0.06 -12.22
C TYR A 56 14.77 0.93 -11.42
N PRO A 57 14.30 1.71 -10.41
CA PRO A 57 15.14 2.67 -9.69
C PRO A 57 16.45 2.05 -9.18
N THR A 58 17.59 2.71 -9.39
CA THR A 58 18.91 2.12 -9.07
C THR A 58 19.26 2.09 -7.57
N LYS A 59 18.49 2.79 -6.72
CA LYS A 59 18.82 2.97 -5.30
C LYS A 59 17.72 2.50 -4.35
N TYR A 60 16.51 3.00 -4.52
CA TYR A 60 15.39 2.69 -3.65
C TYR A 60 14.13 2.58 -4.49
N PRO A 61 13.25 1.61 -4.19
CA PRO A 61 13.41 0.50 -3.23
C PRO A 61 14.49 -0.54 -3.60
N ALA A 62 15.24 -1.03 -2.62
CA ALA A 62 16.30 -2.02 -2.83
C ALA A 62 15.72 -3.44 -2.99
N LEU A 63 16.16 -4.15 -4.03
CA LEU A 63 15.74 -5.52 -4.32
C LEU A 63 16.67 -6.55 -3.66
N PRO A 64 16.16 -7.76 -3.32
CA PRO A 64 16.95 -8.83 -2.70
C PRO A 64 18.16 -9.29 -3.53
N TYR A 65 18.12 -9.07 -4.84
CA TYR A 65 19.17 -9.49 -5.78
C TYR A 65 19.78 -8.31 -6.56
N GLY A 66 19.63 -7.09 -6.02
CA GLY A 66 20.12 -5.86 -6.65
C GLY A 66 19.14 -5.26 -7.65
N ASN A 67 19.27 -3.96 -7.87
CA ASN A 67 18.39 -3.17 -8.74
C ASN A 67 18.89 -3.20 -10.19
N THR A 68 19.07 -4.40 -10.72
CA THR A 68 19.32 -4.65 -12.15
C THR A 68 18.14 -5.41 -12.75
N VAL A 69 18.03 -5.47 -14.07
CA VAL A 69 16.98 -6.26 -14.75
C VAL A 69 17.07 -7.73 -14.34
N GLU A 70 18.28 -8.30 -14.25
CA GLU A 70 18.49 -9.67 -13.81
C GLU A 70 18.10 -9.86 -12.35
N GLY A 71 18.45 -8.90 -11.48
CA GLY A 71 18.09 -8.90 -10.08
C GLY A 71 16.57 -8.83 -9.88
N TYR A 72 15.90 -7.96 -10.62
CA TYR A 72 14.44 -7.84 -10.66
C TYR A 72 13.79 -9.14 -11.12
N ARG A 73 14.21 -9.69 -12.27
CA ARG A 73 13.62 -10.93 -12.81
C ARG A 73 13.92 -12.14 -11.92
N LYS A 74 15.05 -12.15 -11.22
CA LYS A 74 15.29 -13.16 -10.16
C LYS A 74 14.34 -12.98 -8.97
N ALA A 75 14.04 -11.74 -8.59
CA ALA A 75 13.15 -11.44 -7.48
C ALA A 75 11.68 -11.76 -7.81
N PHE A 76 11.20 -11.33 -8.98
CA PHE A 76 9.77 -11.26 -9.32
C PHE A 76 9.41 -11.92 -10.66
N GLY A 77 10.38 -12.39 -11.43
CA GLY A 77 10.14 -12.94 -12.77
C GLY A 77 9.75 -11.85 -13.74
N HIS A 78 8.71 -12.08 -14.53
CA HIS A 78 8.14 -11.08 -15.41
C HIS A 78 6.98 -10.29 -14.78
N LEU A 79 6.74 -10.44 -13.46
CA LEU A 79 5.71 -9.68 -12.77
C LEU A 79 6.03 -8.19 -12.78
N ASP A 80 5.04 -7.41 -13.15
CA ASP A 80 5.08 -5.95 -13.15
C ASP A 80 3.73 -5.42 -12.69
N TYR A 81 3.67 -4.15 -12.30
CA TYR A 81 2.41 -3.50 -11.99
C TYR A 81 2.36 -2.10 -12.60
N LEU A 82 1.14 -1.69 -12.91
CA LEU A 82 0.81 -0.35 -13.34
C LEU A 82 -0.16 0.26 -12.35
N TYR A 83 -0.16 1.58 -12.24
CA TYR A 83 -1.09 2.30 -11.38
C TYR A 83 -1.52 3.63 -11.99
N ARG A 84 -2.66 4.15 -11.55
CA ARG A 84 -3.11 5.53 -11.80
C ARG A 84 -3.99 6.01 -10.67
N PHE A 85 -4.02 7.32 -10.41
CA PHE A 85 -4.78 7.87 -9.30
C PHE A 85 -6.21 8.16 -9.73
N GLU A 86 -6.38 8.72 -10.92
CA GLU A 86 -7.68 9.01 -11.50
C GLU A 86 -7.94 8.19 -12.76
N SER A 87 -9.22 7.92 -13.04
CA SER A 87 -9.63 7.02 -14.14
C SER A 87 -9.38 7.59 -15.55
N ASP A 88 -9.13 8.90 -15.67
CA ASP A 88 -8.79 9.61 -16.90
C ASP A 88 -7.28 9.81 -17.09
N GLU A 89 -6.47 9.46 -16.09
CA GLU A 89 -5.02 9.46 -16.19
C GLU A 89 -4.50 8.23 -16.93
N SER A 90 -3.34 8.41 -17.57
CA SER A 90 -2.54 7.30 -18.08
C SER A 90 -1.99 6.47 -16.93
N PHE A 91 -1.86 5.17 -17.17
CA PHE A 91 -1.12 4.30 -16.27
C PHE A 91 0.36 4.69 -16.20
N ASP A 92 0.90 4.67 -15.00
CA ASP A 92 2.32 4.79 -14.68
C ASP A 92 2.81 3.49 -14.02
N GLY A 93 4.12 3.33 -13.83
CA GLY A 93 4.73 2.17 -13.22
C GLY A 93 6.16 2.44 -12.76
N ASP A 94 6.78 1.48 -12.09
CA ASP A 94 8.21 1.58 -11.76
C ASP A 94 9.11 1.44 -13.01
N THR A 95 8.55 0.97 -14.12
CA THR A 95 9.20 0.89 -15.43
C THR A 95 8.75 2.05 -16.31
N ARG A 96 9.68 2.65 -17.08
CA ARG A 96 9.45 3.94 -17.75
C ARG A 96 8.40 3.90 -18.88
N HIS A 97 7.95 2.72 -19.30
CA HIS A 97 7.09 2.52 -20.46
C HIS A 97 5.89 1.68 -20.05
N ALA A 98 4.88 2.33 -19.46
CA ALA A 98 3.59 1.70 -19.24
C ALA A 98 3.04 1.23 -20.59
N PRO A 99 2.90 -0.09 -20.80
CA PRO A 99 2.37 -0.62 -22.04
C PRO A 99 0.89 -0.26 -22.15
N GLU A 100 0.39 -0.15 -23.38
CA GLU A 100 -1.05 -0.17 -23.60
C GLU A 100 -1.58 -1.56 -23.27
N LEU A 101 -2.70 -1.65 -22.59
CA LEU A 101 -3.32 -2.92 -22.20
C LEU A 101 -4.52 -3.20 -23.08
N ASP A 102 -4.64 -4.44 -23.56
CA ASP A 102 -5.90 -4.90 -24.12
C ASP A 102 -7.01 -4.89 -23.05
N SER A 103 -8.26 -4.67 -23.48
CA SER A 103 -9.41 -4.61 -22.58
C SER A 103 -9.61 -5.86 -21.73
N GLU A 104 -9.30 -7.05 -22.26
CA GLU A 104 -9.39 -8.31 -21.52
C GLU A 104 -8.37 -8.34 -20.38
N VAL A 105 -7.13 -7.94 -20.67
CA VAL A 105 -6.05 -7.86 -19.67
C VAL A 105 -6.41 -6.86 -18.60
N LEU A 106 -6.87 -5.67 -18.99
CA LEU A 106 -7.24 -4.63 -18.03
C LEU A 106 -8.37 -5.10 -17.12
N GLU A 107 -9.42 -5.73 -17.65
CA GLU A 107 -10.54 -6.19 -16.84
C GLU A 107 -10.15 -7.31 -15.87
N ALA A 108 -9.32 -8.26 -16.32
CA ALA A 108 -8.90 -9.40 -15.49
C ALA A 108 -7.88 -9.03 -14.41
N CYS A 109 -7.03 -8.05 -14.70
CA CYS A 109 -5.87 -7.74 -13.87
C CYS A 109 -6.02 -6.49 -12.99
N ARG A 110 -7.07 -5.69 -13.21
CA ARG A 110 -7.31 -4.43 -12.49
C ARG A 110 -7.96 -4.65 -11.13
N PHE A 111 -7.52 -3.88 -10.14
CA PHE A 111 -8.21 -3.69 -8.88
C PHE A 111 -7.95 -2.29 -8.32
N VAL A 112 -8.89 -1.76 -7.55
CA VAL A 112 -8.70 -0.52 -6.80
C VAL A 112 -7.84 -0.81 -5.56
N VAL A 113 -7.07 0.15 -5.08
CA VAL A 113 -6.33 0.13 -3.80
C VAL A 113 -6.59 1.44 -3.07
N TYR A 114 -6.88 1.37 -1.77
CA TYR A 114 -7.11 2.54 -0.94
C TYR A 114 -5.84 2.94 -0.16
N PRO A 115 -5.72 4.21 0.29
CA PRO A 115 -4.48 4.72 0.90
C PRO A 115 -4.04 3.95 2.16
N PHE A 116 -4.97 3.32 2.87
CA PHE A 116 -4.69 2.53 4.07
C PHE A 116 -4.11 1.13 3.78
N VAL A 117 -3.74 0.78 2.55
CA VAL A 117 -2.84 -0.36 2.29
C VAL A 117 -1.45 -0.12 2.90
N SER A 118 -1.05 1.15 2.93
CA SER A 118 0.16 1.64 3.60
C SER A 118 0.08 1.40 5.11
N GLN A 119 1.23 1.22 5.75
CA GLN A 119 1.32 1.16 7.21
C GLN A 119 1.22 2.54 7.87
N GLU A 120 1.16 3.60 7.06
CA GLU A 120 1.03 4.99 7.48
C GLU A 120 0.04 5.73 6.56
N ILE A 121 -0.66 6.73 7.10
CA ILE A 121 -1.55 7.60 6.33
C ILE A 121 -1.39 9.05 6.77
N TYR A 122 -1.49 10.00 5.84
CA TYR A 122 -1.48 11.42 6.16
C TYR A 122 -2.90 11.97 6.14
N TRP A 123 -3.60 11.90 7.27
CA TRP A 123 -4.99 12.37 7.35
C TRP A 123 -5.18 13.84 6.99
N SER A 124 -4.12 14.65 7.05
CA SER A 124 -4.13 16.05 6.63
C SER A 124 -4.56 16.24 5.17
N VAL A 125 -4.21 15.31 4.27
CA VAL A 125 -4.58 15.37 2.85
C VAL A 125 -5.97 14.79 2.57
N HIS A 126 -6.60 14.16 3.57
CA HIS A 126 -7.87 13.44 3.44
C HIS A 126 -9.04 14.09 4.19
N LYS A 127 -8.85 15.30 4.76
CA LYS A 127 -9.84 15.98 5.60
C LYS A 127 -11.19 16.15 4.91
N ASP A 128 -11.20 16.55 3.65
CA ASP A 128 -12.43 16.77 2.89
C ASP A 128 -13.18 15.47 2.63
N ALA A 129 -12.48 14.39 2.30
CA ALA A 129 -13.06 13.06 2.14
C ALA A 129 -13.64 12.53 3.46
N VAL A 130 -12.93 12.73 4.59
CA VAL A 130 -13.45 12.38 5.92
C VAL A 130 -14.72 13.20 6.23
N ALA A 131 -14.76 14.49 5.90
CA ALA A 131 -15.94 15.32 6.08
C ALA A 131 -17.14 14.82 5.24
N GLN A 132 -16.91 14.42 3.99
CA GLN A 132 -17.92 13.79 3.15
C GLN A 132 -18.46 12.49 3.75
N ILE A 133 -17.58 11.60 4.22
CA ILE A 133 -17.99 10.35 4.89
C ILE A 133 -18.81 10.65 6.15
N ARG A 134 -18.42 11.65 6.95
CA ARG A 134 -19.21 12.10 8.13
C ARG A 134 -20.59 12.63 7.76
N GLN A 135 -20.73 13.25 6.59
CA GLN A 135 -22.00 13.73 6.06
C GLN A 135 -22.87 12.62 5.43
N GLY A 136 -22.37 11.38 5.40
CA GLY A 136 -23.12 10.22 4.92
C GLY A 136 -22.84 9.83 3.48
N VAL A 137 -21.80 10.38 2.84
CA VAL A 137 -21.32 9.85 1.55
C VAL A 137 -20.84 8.41 1.76
N GLU A 138 -21.31 7.52 0.88
CA GLU A 138 -21.04 6.09 1.00
C GLU A 138 -19.55 5.80 0.81
N HIS A 139 -19.01 4.95 1.69
CA HIS A 139 -17.67 4.40 1.56
C HIS A 139 -17.63 3.00 2.18
N PRO A 140 -17.00 1.99 1.52
CA PRO A 140 -17.01 0.59 1.98
C PRO A 140 -16.40 0.39 3.37
N ARG A 141 -15.57 1.33 3.81
CA ARG A 141 -14.89 1.34 5.13
C ARG A 141 -15.26 2.55 6.00
N ALA A 142 -16.36 3.25 5.73
CA ALA A 142 -16.74 4.51 6.39
C ALA A 142 -16.52 4.49 7.92
N LYS A 143 -17.12 3.51 8.62
CA LYS A 143 -16.99 3.38 10.09
C LYS A 143 -15.54 3.24 10.57
N ALA A 144 -14.73 2.45 9.88
CA ALA A 144 -13.34 2.20 10.27
C ALA A 144 -12.46 3.43 10.00
N ILE A 145 -12.70 4.14 8.89
CA ILE A 145 -12.05 5.41 8.57
C ILE A 145 -12.31 6.44 9.66
N LEU A 146 -13.58 6.66 10.00
CA LEU A 146 -13.95 7.65 11.03
C LEU A 146 -13.33 7.30 12.38
N ALA A 147 -13.36 6.02 12.78
CA ALA A 147 -12.75 5.58 14.02
C ALA A 147 -11.23 5.79 14.06
N ALA A 148 -10.53 5.55 12.95
CA ALA A 148 -9.09 5.76 12.86
C ALA A 148 -8.72 7.25 12.85
N TYR A 149 -9.46 8.07 12.09
CA TYR A 149 -9.29 9.51 12.03
C TYR A 149 -9.52 10.18 13.39
N ASP A 150 -10.59 9.79 14.09
CA ASP A 150 -10.95 10.36 15.39
C ASP A 150 -9.92 10.02 16.46
N ALA A 151 -9.41 8.79 16.46
CA ALA A 151 -8.38 8.34 17.39
C ALA A 151 -7.05 9.09 17.15
N GLU A 152 -6.63 9.24 15.89
CA GLU A 152 -5.41 9.98 15.57
C GLU A 152 -5.57 11.49 15.87
N SER A 153 -6.75 12.06 15.62
CA SER A 153 -7.04 13.47 15.96
C SER A 153 -6.90 13.72 17.46
N GLN A 154 -7.47 12.85 18.30
CA GLN A 154 -7.33 12.94 19.77
C GLN A 154 -5.88 12.77 20.23
N MET A 155 -5.15 11.83 19.64
CA MET A 155 -3.72 11.63 19.90
C MET A 155 -2.91 12.89 19.55
N ASN A 156 -3.16 13.48 18.37
CA ASN A 156 -2.47 14.67 17.89
C ASN A 156 -2.78 15.91 18.75
N GLU A 157 -4.03 16.09 19.19
CA GLU A 157 -4.41 17.14 20.14
C GLU A 157 -3.66 17.00 21.46
N CYS A 158 -3.58 15.77 21.99
CA CYS A 158 -2.82 15.48 23.20
C CYS A 158 -1.32 15.75 23.02
N TRP A 159 -0.74 15.31 21.90
CA TRP A 159 0.67 15.57 21.54
C TRP A 159 1.00 17.06 21.50
N GLN A 160 0.13 17.88 20.89
CA GLN A 160 0.33 19.32 20.79
C GLN A 160 0.26 20.05 22.15
N ALA A 161 -0.40 19.44 23.14
CA ALA A 161 -0.49 19.97 24.49
C ALA A 161 0.71 19.58 25.38
N LEU A 162 1.55 18.62 24.96
CA LEU A 162 2.73 18.19 25.72
C LEU A 162 3.80 19.28 25.74
N SER A 163 4.47 19.43 26.90
CA SER A 163 5.64 20.29 26.99
C SER A 163 6.84 19.64 26.30
N ARG A 164 7.91 20.42 26.07
CA ARG A 164 9.15 19.86 25.51
C ARG A 164 9.74 18.75 26.37
N ALA A 165 9.70 18.91 27.70
CA ALA A 165 10.18 17.89 28.64
C ALA A 165 9.37 16.60 28.56
N ASP A 166 8.04 16.71 28.39
CA ASP A 166 7.16 15.55 28.22
C ASP A 166 7.44 14.81 26.91
N ILE A 167 7.64 15.56 25.81
CA ILE A 167 8.01 14.97 24.51
C ILE A 167 9.33 14.22 24.63
N ASP A 168 10.35 14.82 25.23
CA ASP A 168 11.65 14.17 25.42
C ASP A 168 11.51 12.92 26.31
N PHE A 169 10.62 12.93 27.30
CA PHE A 169 10.29 11.76 28.12
C PHE A 169 9.58 10.66 27.32
N VAL A 170 8.55 10.98 26.52
CA VAL A 170 7.86 10.02 25.65
C VAL A 170 8.85 9.35 24.69
N LEU A 171 9.74 10.13 24.08
CA LEU A 171 10.78 9.62 23.19
C LEU A 171 11.79 8.72 23.92
N ALA A 172 12.07 8.99 25.20
CA ALA A 172 12.91 8.12 26.01
C ALA A 172 12.19 6.80 26.36
N VAL A 173 10.91 6.85 26.73
CA VAL A 173 10.09 5.66 27.04
C VAL A 173 10.01 4.75 25.81
N THR A 174 9.63 5.30 24.66
CA THR A 174 9.41 4.54 23.41
C THR A 174 10.69 3.90 22.84
N ARG A 175 11.87 4.43 23.18
CA ARG A 175 13.18 3.88 22.76
C ARG A 175 13.78 2.87 23.73
N SER A 176 13.33 2.85 24.98
CA SER A 176 13.90 2.00 26.02
C SER A 176 13.01 0.78 26.20
N ASP A 177 13.57 -0.42 26.34
CA ASP A 177 12.82 -1.60 26.78
C ASP A 177 12.42 -1.43 28.27
N ASN A 178 11.42 -0.58 28.53
CA ASN A 178 10.52 -0.40 29.69
C ASN A 178 11.02 -0.67 31.14
N SER A 179 12.31 -0.85 31.40
CA SER A 179 12.79 -1.44 32.66
C SER A 179 13.29 -0.44 33.72
N CYS A 180 13.33 0.86 33.44
CA CYS A 180 14.01 1.83 34.32
C CYS A 180 13.26 3.13 34.65
N LEU A 181 11.94 3.25 34.43
CA LEU A 181 11.21 4.48 34.79
C LEU A 181 10.35 4.26 36.04
N GLU A 182 10.74 4.91 37.14
CA GLU A 182 10.14 4.74 38.48
C GLU A 182 8.69 5.28 38.59
N SER A 183 8.24 6.14 37.67
CA SER A 183 6.81 6.44 37.44
C SER A 183 6.60 7.23 36.15
N ILE A 184 5.50 6.97 35.43
CA ILE A 184 5.10 7.73 34.25
C ILE A 184 4.04 8.78 34.69
N PRO A 185 4.22 10.07 34.38
CA PRO A 185 3.20 11.09 34.65
C PRO A 185 1.86 10.77 33.99
N GLU A 186 0.74 11.10 34.64
CA GLU A 186 -0.61 10.73 34.19
C GLU A 186 -0.95 11.24 32.78
N HIS A 187 -0.58 12.47 32.43
CA HIS A 187 -0.82 13.03 31.10
C HIS A 187 0.03 12.35 30.01
N ILE A 188 1.22 11.85 30.37
CA ILE A 188 2.06 11.06 29.47
C ILE A 188 1.47 9.66 29.28
N GLN A 189 1.01 9.03 30.37
CA GLN A 189 0.30 7.75 30.28
C GLN A 189 -0.93 7.88 29.38
N ARG A 190 -1.70 8.95 29.54
CA ARG A 190 -2.86 9.24 28.68
C ARG A 190 -2.48 9.38 27.21
N PHE A 191 -1.37 10.05 26.91
CA PHE A 191 -0.85 10.14 25.54
C PHE A 191 -0.52 8.75 24.97
N LEU A 192 0.22 7.92 25.72
CA LEU A 192 0.60 6.57 25.28
C LEU A 192 -0.63 5.67 25.03
N GLU A 193 -1.67 5.80 25.86
CA GLU A 193 -2.95 5.09 25.64
C GLU A 193 -3.65 5.56 24.36
N LEU A 194 -3.61 6.86 24.04
CA LEU A 194 -4.17 7.41 22.81
C LEU A 194 -3.37 6.98 21.58
N GLU A 195 -2.04 6.95 21.67
CA GLU A 195 -1.15 6.45 20.62
C GLU A 195 -1.44 4.98 20.31
N GLU A 196 -1.51 4.13 21.33
CA GLU A 196 -1.87 2.72 21.17
C GLU A 196 -3.27 2.57 20.59
N ASN A 197 -4.24 3.38 21.02
CA ASN A 197 -5.59 3.38 20.46
C ASN A 197 -5.57 3.72 18.96
N ALA A 198 -4.93 4.82 18.57
CA ALA A 198 -4.82 5.25 17.18
C ALA A 198 -4.15 4.18 16.32
N ARG A 199 -3.05 3.58 16.80
CA ARG A 199 -2.34 2.48 16.14
C ARG A 199 -3.25 1.27 15.91
N GLN A 200 -3.98 0.83 16.93
CA GLN A 200 -4.90 -0.31 16.82
C GLN A 200 -6.06 -0.04 15.85
N ARG A 201 -6.61 1.19 15.86
CA ARG A 201 -7.65 1.58 14.89
C ARG A 201 -7.12 1.60 13.47
N PHE A 202 -5.90 2.09 13.27
CA PHE A 202 -5.28 2.10 11.94
C PHE A 202 -4.96 0.67 11.47
N ILE A 203 -4.46 -0.22 12.33
CA ILE A 203 -4.26 -1.64 11.99
C ILE A 203 -5.58 -2.30 11.59
N ALA A 204 -6.67 -2.03 12.32
CA ALA A 204 -7.98 -2.57 11.99
C ALA A 204 -8.53 -2.06 10.63
N LEU A 205 -8.10 -0.86 10.21
CA LEU A 205 -8.42 -0.30 8.90
C LEU A 205 -7.53 -0.89 7.79
N SER A 206 -6.22 -1.00 8.02
CA SER A 206 -5.23 -1.39 7.01
C SER A 206 -5.16 -2.90 6.77
N HIS A 207 -5.31 -3.72 7.81
CA HIS A 207 -5.16 -5.16 7.69
C HIS A 207 -6.15 -5.81 6.71
N PRO A 208 -7.46 -5.48 6.75
CA PRO A 208 -8.40 -5.98 5.76
C PRO A 208 -8.09 -5.56 4.32
N GLU A 209 -7.52 -4.37 4.14
CA GLU A 209 -7.15 -3.87 2.81
C GLU A 209 -5.95 -4.61 2.25
N ARG A 210 -4.92 -4.82 3.06
CA ARG A 210 -3.75 -5.62 2.68
C ARG A 210 -4.17 -7.05 2.29
N ASN A 211 -5.10 -7.65 3.03
CA ASN A 211 -5.64 -8.97 2.69
C ASN A 211 -6.45 -8.96 1.38
N ARG A 212 -7.17 -7.87 1.11
CA ARG A 212 -7.89 -7.69 -0.15
C ARG A 212 -6.91 -7.61 -1.34
N VAL A 213 -5.85 -6.81 -1.24
CA VAL A 213 -4.79 -6.74 -2.26
C VAL A 213 -4.17 -8.12 -2.51
N ARG A 214 -3.82 -8.87 -1.45
CA ARG A 214 -3.33 -10.26 -1.60
C ARG A 214 -4.32 -11.15 -2.36
N SER A 215 -5.61 -11.02 -2.05
CA SER A 215 -6.67 -11.79 -2.72
C SER A 215 -6.80 -11.41 -4.19
N CYS A 216 -6.73 -10.11 -4.52
CA CYS A 216 -6.73 -9.64 -5.90
C CYS A 216 -5.50 -10.18 -6.67
N VAL A 217 -4.30 -10.08 -6.10
CA VAL A 217 -3.08 -10.63 -6.73
C VAL A 217 -3.20 -12.15 -6.95
N ALA A 218 -3.81 -12.89 -6.02
CA ALA A 218 -4.07 -14.32 -6.19
C ALA A 218 -5.08 -14.62 -7.32
N GLN A 219 -6.10 -13.77 -7.52
CA GLN A 219 -7.03 -13.88 -8.64
C GLN A 219 -6.32 -13.63 -9.97
N VAL A 220 -5.50 -12.57 -10.04
CA VAL A 220 -4.67 -12.25 -11.21
C VAL A 220 -3.73 -13.41 -11.56
N ARG A 221 -3.09 -14.01 -10.56
CA ARG A 221 -2.28 -15.21 -10.74
C ARG A 221 -3.07 -16.34 -11.41
N GLY A 222 -4.27 -16.63 -10.91
CA GLY A 222 -5.12 -17.69 -11.48
C GLY A 222 -5.50 -17.42 -12.94
N TRP A 223 -5.73 -16.15 -13.31
CA TRP A 223 -5.99 -15.77 -14.69
C TRP A 223 -4.75 -15.91 -15.59
N ILE A 224 -3.57 -15.44 -15.13
CA ILE A 224 -2.31 -15.61 -15.88
C ILE A 224 -2.00 -17.08 -16.15
N GLU A 225 -2.19 -17.95 -15.15
CA GLU A 225 -2.00 -19.40 -15.29
C GLU A 225 -2.95 -19.99 -16.35
N GLN A 226 -4.17 -19.47 -16.48
CA GLN A 226 -5.11 -19.89 -17.55
C GLN A 226 -4.63 -19.46 -18.93
N CYS A 227 -4.13 -18.23 -19.09
CA CYS A 227 -3.56 -17.74 -20.35
C CYS A 227 -2.36 -18.60 -20.80
N GLN A 228 -1.50 -19.00 -19.85
CA GLN A 228 -0.33 -19.84 -20.12
C GLN A 228 -0.70 -21.27 -20.52
N ASN A 229 -1.78 -21.83 -19.97
CA ASN A 229 -2.26 -23.16 -20.34
C ASN A 229 -3.02 -23.20 -21.67
N SER A 230 -3.40 -22.03 -22.20
CA SER A 230 -4.18 -21.88 -23.44
C SER A 230 -3.33 -21.46 -24.65
N SER A 231 -2.05 -21.15 -24.43
CA SER A 231 -1.08 -20.72 -25.45
C SER A 231 -0.22 -21.89 -25.93
#